data_AF-A0AAD5XIT2-F1
#
_entry.id   AF-A0AAD5XIT2-F1
#
_cell.length_a   1.000
_cell.length_b   1.000
_cell.length_c   1.000
_cell.angle_alpha   90.00
_cell.angle_beta   90.00
_cell.angle_gamma   90.00
#
_symmetry.space_group_name_H-M   'P 1'
#
loop_
_entity.id
_entity.type
_entity.pdbx_description
1 polymer ?
#
loop_
_entity_poly.entity_id
_entity_poly.type
_entity_poly.pdbx_seq_one_letter_code
_entity_poly.pdbx_strand_id
1 'polypeptide(L)'
;MSSVSNNAMGPVLDADPEISDILSTHQIKHDAIHALHEKHKESTIHHFTDAHLHDHINSWKVLKHAEEQVAYGVNYFAKVQIGEDKTIHIRIHRQKSAEIYDFYSLHETIKHNEVTCIWAVDEPLVYFNA
;
A
#
# COMPACT_ATOMS: atom_id res chain seq x y z
N MET A 1 19.20 -4.31 4.16
CA MET A 1 18.55 -5.17 3.15
C MET A 1 17.56 -6.06 3.89
N SER A 2 16.28 -5.66 3.94
CA SER A 2 15.21 -6.49 4.51
C SER A 2 14.77 -7.51 3.45
N SER A 3 14.74 -8.80 3.76
CA SER A 3 14.23 -9.82 2.83
C SER A 3 12.77 -10.15 3.16
N VAL A 4 12.03 -10.71 2.21
CA VAL A 4 10.64 -11.17 2.43
C VAL A 4 10.54 -12.16 3.62
N SER A 5 11.62 -12.88 3.90
CA SER A 5 11.73 -13.89 4.96
C SER A 5 12.39 -13.40 6.26
N ASN A 6 13.03 -12.22 6.26
CA ASN A 6 13.71 -11.65 7.43
C ASN A 6 13.51 -10.13 7.42
N ASN A 7 12.40 -9.69 7.99
CA ASN A 7 12.00 -8.29 8.06
C ASN A 7 11.19 -8.01 9.33
N ALA A 8 11.04 -6.73 9.66
CA ALA A 8 10.29 -6.31 10.85
C ALA A 8 8.76 -6.40 10.69
N MET A 9 8.25 -6.58 9.45
CA MET A 9 6.81 -6.74 9.17
C MET A 9 6.25 -8.14 9.42
N GLY A 10 7.06 -9.07 9.94
CA GLY A 10 6.61 -10.45 10.12
C GLY A 10 6.40 -11.20 8.80
N PRO A 11 5.71 -12.35 8.82
CA PRO A 11 5.49 -13.14 7.63
C PRO A 11 4.50 -12.45 6.68
N VAL A 12 4.77 -12.51 5.37
CA VAL A 12 3.81 -12.09 4.35
C VAL A 12 2.77 -13.20 4.15
N LEU A 13 1.50 -12.86 4.39
CA LEU A 13 0.35 -13.73 4.27
C LEU A 13 -0.55 -13.28 3.11
N ASP A 14 -1.34 -14.20 2.59
CA ASP A 14 -2.41 -13.85 1.66
C ASP A 14 -3.47 -12.99 2.38
N ALA A 15 -4.20 -12.17 1.64
CA ALA A 15 -5.21 -11.29 2.23
C ALA A 15 -6.33 -12.10 2.90
N ASP A 16 -6.52 -11.90 4.21
CA ASP A 16 -7.71 -12.36 4.94
C ASP A 16 -8.91 -11.47 4.56
N PRO A 17 -10.13 -12.02 4.39
CA PRO A 17 -11.34 -11.22 4.17
C PRO A 17 -11.53 -10.07 5.18
N GLU A 18 -11.29 -10.32 6.48
CA GLU A 18 -11.48 -9.32 7.54
C GLU A 18 -10.49 -8.15 7.38
N ILE A 19 -9.20 -8.47 7.22
CA ILE A 19 -8.16 -7.48 6.98
C ILE A 19 -8.40 -6.75 5.66
N SER A 20 -8.79 -7.47 4.61
CA SER A 20 -9.11 -6.88 3.31
C SER A 20 -10.22 -5.85 3.42
N ASP A 21 -11.28 -6.13 4.18
CA ASP A 21 -12.39 -5.20 4.38
C ASP A 21 -11.95 -3.95 5.15
N ILE A 22 -11.17 -4.12 6.23
CA ILE A 22 -10.62 -3.00 7.01
C ILE A 22 -9.75 -2.10 6.13
N LEU A 23 -8.81 -2.69 5.39
CA LEU A 23 -7.89 -1.97 4.52
C LEU A 23 -8.55 -1.42 3.25
N SER A 24 -9.77 -1.86 2.95
CA SER A 24 -10.60 -1.38 1.83
C SER A 24 -11.65 -0.36 2.25
N THR A 25 -11.57 0.17 3.48
CA THR A 25 -12.43 1.27 3.92
C THR A 25 -12.26 2.50 3.03
N HIS A 26 -13.33 3.29 2.91
CA HIS A 26 -13.33 4.48 2.05
C HIS A 26 -12.19 5.45 2.40
N GLN A 27 -11.93 5.66 3.70
CA GLN A 27 -10.88 6.57 4.18
C GLN A 27 -9.49 6.11 3.72
N ILE A 28 -9.13 4.84 3.95
CA ILE A 28 -7.82 4.30 3.57
C ILE A 28 -7.63 4.34 2.05
N LYS A 29 -8.67 3.95 1.29
CA LYS A 29 -8.65 4.03 -0.18
C LYS A 29 -8.41 5.46 -0.65
N HIS A 30 -9.16 6.40 -0.09
CA HIS A 30 -9.06 7.81 -0.45
C HIS A 30 -7.66 8.36 -0.16
N ASP A 31 -7.16 8.15 1.06
CA ASP A 31 -5.86 8.66 1.49
C ASP A 31 -4.69 8.06 0.70
N ALA A 32 -4.72 6.74 0.46
CA ALA A 32 -3.69 6.05 -0.31
C ALA A 32 -3.65 6.51 -1.77
N ILE A 33 -4.82 6.65 -2.41
CA ILE A 33 -4.91 7.09 -3.80
C ILE A 33 -4.58 8.58 -3.92
N HIS A 34 -4.97 9.41 -2.96
CA HIS A 34 -4.59 10.82 -2.92
C HIS A 34 -3.07 10.99 -2.75
N ALA A 35 -2.45 10.22 -1.84
CA ALA A 35 -1.00 10.20 -1.67
C ALA A 35 -0.28 9.74 -2.94
N LEU A 36 -0.83 8.73 -3.62
CA LEU A 36 -0.31 8.26 -4.91
C LEU A 36 -0.41 9.36 -5.97
N HIS A 37 -1.56 10.02 -6.10
CA HIS A 37 -1.76 11.11 -7.05
C HIS A 37 -0.79 12.25 -6.81
N GLU A 38 -0.64 12.74 -5.57
CA GLU A 38 0.29 13.83 -5.25
C GLU A 38 1.76 13.47 -5.56
N LYS A 39 2.15 12.19 -5.39
CA LYS A 39 3.49 11.71 -5.75
C LYS A 39 3.73 11.63 -7.26
N HIS A 40 2.69 11.34 -8.03
CA HIS A 40 2.78 11.14 -9.49
C HIS A 40 2.37 12.37 -10.30
N LYS A 41 1.90 13.44 -9.65
CA LYS A 41 1.45 14.69 -10.26
C LYS A 41 2.47 15.32 -11.22
N GLU A 42 3.76 15.13 -10.94
CA GLU A 42 4.87 15.67 -11.74
C GLU A 42 5.53 14.61 -12.64
N SER A 43 5.19 13.32 -12.50
CA SER A 43 5.76 12.26 -13.32
C SER A 43 5.16 12.34 -14.73
N THR A 44 6.03 12.53 -15.72
CA THR A 44 5.66 12.63 -17.13
C THR A 44 5.51 11.26 -17.81
N ILE A 45 5.98 10.19 -17.15
CA ILE A 45 6.01 8.83 -17.70
C ILE A 45 4.77 8.02 -17.27
N HIS A 46 4.21 8.32 -16.11
CA HIS A 46 2.99 7.69 -15.62
C HIS A 46 1.84 8.69 -15.74
N HIS A 47 1.01 8.57 -16.79
CA HIS A 47 -0.25 9.32 -16.95
C HIS A 47 -1.28 8.95 -15.87
N PHE A 48 -0.93 9.09 -14.60
CA PHE A 48 -1.84 8.96 -13.47
C PHE A 48 -2.61 10.28 -13.34
N THR A 49 -3.55 10.49 -14.25
CA THR A 49 -4.44 11.65 -14.23
C THR A 49 -5.62 11.40 -13.29
N ASP A 50 -6.12 12.43 -12.62
CA ASP A 50 -7.35 12.41 -11.79
C ASP A 50 -8.53 11.68 -12.46
N ALA A 51 -8.62 11.69 -13.79
CA ALA A 51 -9.67 10.99 -14.54
C ALA A 51 -9.70 9.47 -14.32
N HIS A 52 -8.58 8.83 -13.96
CA HIS A 52 -8.48 7.39 -13.70
C HIS A 52 -8.55 7.02 -12.21
N LEU A 53 -8.67 8.02 -11.33
CA LEU A 53 -8.69 7.83 -9.89
C LEU A 53 -9.87 6.94 -9.46
N HIS A 54 -11.02 7.07 -10.12
CA HIS A 54 -12.19 6.24 -9.89
C HIS A 54 -11.96 4.78 -10.34
N ASP A 55 -11.27 4.57 -11.46
CA ASP A 55 -10.94 3.22 -11.96
C ASP A 55 -10.01 2.48 -10.98
N HIS A 56 -9.06 3.19 -10.39
CA HIS A 56 -8.15 2.65 -9.38
C HIS A 56 -8.86 2.29 -8.08
N ILE A 57 -9.81 3.12 -7.63
CA ILE A 57 -10.66 2.81 -6.47
C ILE A 57 -11.53 1.58 -6.73
N ASN A 58 -12.10 1.47 -7.92
CA ASN A 58 -12.93 0.31 -8.32
C ASN A 58 -12.12 -0.98 -8.45
N SER A 59 -10.86 -0.86 -8.85
CA SER A 59 -9.93 -1.99 -9.00
C SER A 59 -9.25 -2.39 -7.68
N TRP A 60 -9.54 -1.69 -6.57
CA TRP A 60 -8.87 -1.90 -5.29
C TRP A 60 -9.12 -3.31 -4.75
N LYS A 61 -8.04 -4.10 -4.68
CA LYS A 61 -8.08 -5.45 -4.12
C LYS A 61 -6.81 -5.70 -3.30
N VAL A 62 -6.97 -6.02 -2.03
CA VAL A 62 -5.85 -6.44 -1.18
C VAL A 62 -5.44 -7.85 -1.59
N LEU A 63 -4.17 -8.04 -1.95
CA LEU A 63 -3.63 -9.33 -2.38
C LEU A 63 -2.87 -10.03 -1.25
N LYS A 64 -2.03 -9.27 -0.54
CA LYS A 64 -1.18 -9.78 0.53
C LYS A 64 -1.08 -8.76 1.65
N HIS A 65 -0.81 -9.24 2.85
CA HIS A 65 -0.56 -8.40 4.01
C HIS A 65 0.54 -8.96 4.91
N ALA A 66 1.10 -8.12 5.76
CA ALA A 66 2.04 -8.47 6.82
C ALA A 66 1.84 -7.52 8.01
N GLU A 67 2.21 -7.95 9.21
CA GLU A 67 1.97 -7.22 10.46
C GLU A 67 3.25 -7.00 11.27
N GLU A 68 3.52 -5.76 11.64
CA GLU A 68 4.56 -5.38 12.59
C GLU A 68 3.93 -4.93 13.91
N GLN A 69 4.26 -5.62 15.00
CA GLN A 69 3.86 -5.21 16.34
C GLN A 69 4.74 -4.06 16.83
N VAL A 70 4.13 -2.91 17.18
CA VAL A 70 4.83 -1.72 17.69
C VAL A 70 4.32 -1.30 19.06
N ALA A 71 5.07 -0.46 19.77
CA ALA A 71 4.75 -0.09 21.16
C ALA A 71 3.33 0.50 21.36
N TYR A 72 2.83 1.21 20.36
CA TYR A 72 1.55 1.92 20.38
C TYR A 72 0.51 1.39 19.39
N GLY A 73 0.70 0.19 18.85
CA GLY A 73 -0.25 -0.35 17.86
C GLY A 73 0.32 -1.47 17.00
N VAL A 74 -0.24 -1.61 15.80
CA VAL A 74 0.21 -2.56 14.79
C VAL A 74 0.36 -1.82 13.47
N ASN A 75 1.50 -2.00 12.78
CA ASN A 75 1.61 -1.56 11.39
C ASN A 75 1.23 -2.71 10.47
N TYR A 76 0.26 -2.46 9.61
CA TYR A 76 -0.12 -3.34 8.52
C TYR A 76 0.60 -2.89 7.26
N PHE A 77 1.31 -3.82 6.63
CA PHE A 77 1.87 -3.67 5.30
C PHE A 77 0.96 -4.42 4.36
N ALA A 78 0.47 -3.78 3.29
CA ALA A 78 -0.44 -4.43 2.36
C ALA A 78 -0.03 -4.20 0.92
N LYS A 79 -0.11 -5.27 0.12
CA LYS A 79 -0.03 -5.21 -1.33
C LYS A 79 -1.45 -5.11 -1.88
N VAL A 80 -1.73 -4.01 -2.56
CA VAL A 80 -3.05 -3.69 -3.09
C VAL A 80 -2.96 -3.57 -4.60
N GLN A 81 -3.79 -4.32 -5.31
CA GLN A 81 -4.01 -4.17 -6.73
C GLN A 81 -4.90 -2.96 -6.98
N ILE A 82 -4.49 -2.10 -7.92
CA ILE A 82 -5.22 -0.89 -8.32
C ILE A 82 -5.48 -0.85 -9.84
N GLY A 83 -5.14 -1.91 -10.57
CA GLY A 83 -5.37 -2.06 -12.00
C GLY A 83 -5.01 -3.48 -12.44
N GLU A 84 -5.15 -3.80 -13.73
CA GLU A 84 -4.91 -5.17 -14.23
C GLU A 84 -3.52 -5.71 -13.89
N ASP A 85 -2.49 -4.89 -14.04
CA ASP A 85 -1.08 -5.23 -13.87
C ASP A 85 -0.34 -4.37 -12.84
N LYS A 86 -1.07 -3.50 -12.13
CA LYS A 86 -0.52 -2.49 -11.22
C LYS A 86 -0.95 -2.72 -9.79
N THR A 87 0.02 -2.58 -8.91
CA THR A 87 -0.15 -2.68 -7.46
C THR A 87 0.55 -1.54 -6.76
N ILE A 88 0.10 -1.24 -5.55
CA ILE A 88 0.77 -0.33 -4.60
C ILE A 88 1.01 -1.10 -3.32
N HIS A 89 2.09 -0.76 -2.62
CA HIS A 89 2.31 -1.27 -1.27
C HIS A 89 2.07 -0.14 -0.29
N ILE A 90 1.12 -0.33 0.61
CA ILE A 90 0.68 0.68 1.58
C ILE A 90 1.02 0.23 2.99
N ARG A 91 1.27 1.20 3.85
CA ARG A 91 1.42 1.02 5.29
C ARG A 91 0.24 1.68 5.98
N ILE A 92 -0.44 0.93 6.84
CA ILE A 92 -1.53 1.40 7.70
C ILE A 92 -1.11 1.21 9.16
N HIS A 93 -1.39 2.19 10.00
CA HIS A 93 -1.20 2.08 11.44
C HIS A 93 -2.53 1.85 12.14
N ARG A 94 -2.63 0.78 12.92
CA ARG A 94 -3.73 0.54 13.85
C ARG A 94 -3.30 0.98 15.25
N GLN A 95 -4.07 1.87 15.87
CA GLN A 95 -3.81 2.33 17.23
C GLN A 95 -4.04 1.21 18.25
N LYS A 96 -3.24 1.15 19.32
CA LYS A 96 -3.39 0.13 20.39
C LYS A 96 -4.68 0.24 21.17
N SER A 97 -5.14 1.47 21.40
CA SER A 97 -6.23 1.77 22.33
C SER A 97 -7.59 1.98 21.64
N ALA A 98 -7.62 1.99 20.31
CA ALA A 98 -8.81 2.24 19.52
C ALA A 98 -8.76 1.45 18.22
N GLU A 99 -9.92 1.05 17.70
CA GLU A 99 -10.05 0.41 16.39
C GLU A 99 -10.00 1.45 15.26
N ILE A 100 -8.94 2.25 15.27
CA ILE A 100 -8.68 3.30 14.28
C ILE A 100 -7.52 2.82 13.42
N TYR A 101 -7.73 2.86 12.11
CA TYR A 101 -6.76 2.46 11.09
C TYR A 101 -6.45 3.67 10.22
N ASP A 102 -5.24 4.17 10.35
CA ASP A 102 -4.78 5.37 9.66
C ASP A 102 -3.82 4.98 8.53
N PHE A 103 -4.07 5.47 7.32
CA PHE A 103 -3.08 5.38 6.25
C PHE A 103 -1.81 6.14 6.67
N TYR A 104 -0.66 5.49 6.53
CA TYR A 104 0.63 6.04 6.97
C TYR A 104 1.53 6.43 5.80
N SER A 105 1.85 5.48 4.91
CA SER A 105 2.74 5.76 3.79
C SER A 105 2.61 4.78 2.62
N LEU A 106 3.19 5.17 1.47
CA LEU A 106 3.38 4.35 0.29
C LEU A 106 4.82 3.86 0.20
N HIS A 107 5.02 2.65 -0.33
CA HIS A 107 6.35 2.16 -0.64
C HIS A 107 6.87 2.78 -1.93
N GLU A 108 7.85 3.67 -1.78
CA GLU A 108 8.56 4.30 -2.88
C GLU A 108 9.68 3.41 -3.41
N THR A 109 9.91 3.48 -4.71
CA THR A 109 11.06 2.89 -5.40
C THR A 109 11.46 3.77 -6.57
N ILE A 110 12.64 3.52 -7.13
CA ILE A 110 13.13 4.21 -8.31
C ILE A 110 13.04 3.24 -9.48
N LYS A 111 12.22 3.57 -10.49
CA LYS A 111 12.15 2.84 -11.76
C LYS A 111 12.43 3.80 -12.89
N HIS A 112 13.30 3.41 -13.82
CA HIS A 112 13.67 4.24 -14.97
C HIS A 112 14.15 5.67 -14.60
N ASN A 113 14.88 5.81 -13.48
CA ASN A 113 15.33 7.09 -12.91
C ASN A 113 14.23 8.03 -12.41
N GLU A 114 13.00 7.54 -12.23
CA GLU A 114 11.90 8.28 -11.60
C GLU A 114 11.44 7.61 -10.30
N VAL A 115 11.08 8.43 -9.31
CA VAL A 115 10.45 7.94 -8.08
C VAL A 115 9.03 7.51 -8.40
N THR A 116 8.68 6.29 -8.02
CA THR A 116 7.35 5.73 -8.21
C THR A 116 6.92 4.94 -6.98
N CYS A 117 5.60 4.79 -6.84
CA CYS A 117 4.97 3.94 -5.80
C CYS A 117 4.24 2.76 -6.43
N ILE A 118 4.40 2.57 -7.75
CA ILE A 118 3.68 1.57 -8.53
C ILE A 118 4.58 0.35 -8.75
N TRP A 119 4.04 -0.80 -8.38
CA TRP A 119 4.68 -2.10 -8.40
C TRP A 119 3.92 -3.03 -9.34
N ALA A 120 4.64 -3.93 -10.00
CA ALA A 120 4.03 -5.01 -10.76
C ALA A 120 3.43 -6.07 -9.82
N VAL A 121 2.49 -6.86 -10.33
CA VAL A 121 1.77 -7.88 -9.54
C VAL A 121 2.70 -9.00 -9.03
N ASP A 122 3.81 -9.26 -9.71
CA ASP A 122 4.82 -10.26 -9.33
C ASP A 122 5.83 -9.76 -8.29
N GLU A 123 6.01 -8.43 -8.15
CA GLU A 123 6.96 -7.87 -7.19
C GLU A 123 6.53 -8.14 -5.73
N PRO A 124 7.42 -8.64 -4.85
CA PRO A 124 7.02 -9.07 -3.52
C PRO A 124 6.70 -7.89 -2.60
N LEU A 125 5.76 -8.11 -1.67
CA LEU A 125 5.61 -7.22 -0.51
C LEU A 125 6.87 -7.34 0.35
N VAL A 126 7.49 -6.22 0.66
CA VAL A 126 8.71 -6.12 1.47
C VAL A 126 8.50 -5.07 2.54
N TYR A 127 9.29 -5.13 3.61
CA TYR A 127 9.28 -4.09 4.62
C TYR A 127 9.86 -2.79 4.07
N PHE A 128 9.20 -1.68 4.38
CA PHE A 128 9.65 -0.32 4.09
C PHE A 128 9.34 0.60 5.27
N ASN A 129 10.16 1.64 5.44
CA ASN A 129 10.00 2.61 6.51
C ASN A 129 9.84 4.04 5.99
N ALA A 130 9.33 4.18 4.76
CA ALA A 130 9.02 5.45 4.13
C ALA A 130 8.03 6.25 4.99
#